data_AF-A0A3R7U1J8-F1
#
_entry.id   AF-A0A3R7U1J8-F1
#
_cell.length_a   1.000
_cell.length_b   1.000
_cell.length_c   1.000
_cell.angle_alpha   90.00
_cell.angle_beta   90.00
_cell.angle_gamma   90.00
#
_symmetry.space_group_name_H-M   'P 1'
#
loop_
_entity.id
_entity.type
_entity.pdbx_description
1 polymer ?
#
loop_
_entity_poly.entity_id
_entity_poly.type
_entity_poly.pdbx_seq_one_letter_code
_entity_poly.pdbx_strand_id
1 'polypeptide(L)' 'MTEENSKKAERITVLAEDFTPAAMEFHRKNMSARGYRMEGTIVPRKFQMISGVEDAKDLFDGKEYYAVTFVKE' A
#
# COMPACT_ATOMS: atom_id res chain seq x y z
N MET A 1 25.58 20.70 -4.75
CA MET A 1 24.67 20.11 -3.74
C MET A 1 23.33 20.82 -3.92
N THR A 2 22.46 20.28 -4.76
CA THR A 2 21.10 20.81 -4.94
C THR A 2 20.20 20.00 -4.02
N GLU A 3 19.84 20.61 -2.89
CA GLU A 3 18.76 20.13 -2.04
C GLU A 3 17.45 20.30 -2.81
N GLU A 4 17.09 19.28 -3.59
CA GLU A 4 15.74 19.13 -4.11
C GLU A 4 14.82 18.92 -2.91
N ASN A 5 14.08 19.97 -2.57
CA ASN A 5 12.91 19.92 -1.71
C ASN A 5 11.82 19.09 -2.40
N SER A 6 12.08 17.79 -2.53
CA SER A 6 11.11 16.81 -2.96
C SER A 6 10.15 16.67 -1.80
N LYS A 7 9.05 17.43 -1.82
CA LYS A 7 7.85 17.06 -1.06
C LYS A 7 7.56 15.62 -1.44
N LYS A 8 8.07 14.66 -0.66
CA LYS A 8 7.82 13.24 -0.90
C LYS A 8 6.32 13.08 -0.79
N ALA A 9 5.65 12.87 -1.93
CA ALA A 9 4.23 12.58 -1.97
C ALA A 9 3.94 11.53 -0.88
N GLU A 10 3.05 11.87 0.04
CA GLU A 10 2.75 10.99 1.16
C GLU A 10 2.09 9.74 0.60
N ARG A 11 2.73 8.58 0.76
CA ARG A 11 2.22 7.29 0.30
C ARG A 11 1.91 6.38 1.48
N ILE A 12 0.72 5.81 1.48
CA ILE A 12 0.26 4.85 2.50
C ILE A 12 -0.27 3.62 1.78
N THR A 13 0.31 2.45 2.07
CA THR A 13 -0.21 1.17 1.57
C THR A 13 -0.88 0.43 2.73
N VAL A 14 -2.14 0.07 2.54
CA VAL A 14 -2.91 -0.76 3.47
C VAL A 14 -2.89 -2.20 2.97
N LEU A 15 -2.58 -3.13 3.87
CA LEU A 15 -2.62 -4.57 3.65
C LEU A 15 -3.78 -5.17 4.46
N ALA A 16 -4.62 -6.01 3.84
CA ALA A 16 -5.59 -6.81 4.58
C ALA A 16 -5.83 -8.18 3.93
N GLU A 17 -6.25 -9.15 4.75
CA GLU A 17 -6.54 -10.53 4.32
C GLU A 17 -7.82 -10.60 3.47
N ASP A 18 -8.80 -9.73 3.72
CA ASP A 18 -10.06 -9.67 2.97
C ASP A 18 -10.47 -8.22 2.70
N PHE A 19 -11.07 -7.98 1.53
CA PHE A 19 -11.51 -6.67 1.08
C PHE A 19 -12.96 -6.73 0.61
N THR A 20 -13.89 -6.48 1.53
CA THR A 20 -15.30 -6.27 1.14
C THR A 20 -15.46 -4.90 0.45
N PRO A 21 -16.36 -4.77 -0.55
CA PRO A 21 -16.63 -3.49 -1.21
C PRO A 21 -17.03 -2.37 -0.25
N ALA A 22 -17.72 -2.70 0.85
CA ALA A 22 -18.14 -1.72 1.86
C ALA A 22 -16.97 -1.16 2.68
N ALA A 23 -16.04 -2.01 3.12
CA ALA A 23 -14.82 -1.58 3.80
C ALA A 23 -13.97 -0.68 2.88
N MET A 24 -13.99 -0.97 1.58
CA MET A 24 -13.34 -0.15 0.56
C MET A 24 -13.93 1.22 0.38
N GLU A 25 -15.24 1.32 0.29
CA GLU A 25 -15.87 2.62 0.16
C GLU A 25 -15.64 3.48 1.40
N PHE A 26 -15.65 2.87 2.60
CA PHE A 26 -15.34 3.56 3.86
C PHE A 26 -13.89 4.07 3.89
N HIS A 27 -12.90 3.21 3.59
CA HIS A 27 -11.50 3.61 3.55
C HIS A 27 -11.24 4.67 2.48
N ARG A 28 -11.83 4.52 1.28
CA ARG A 28 -11.72 5.53 0.23
C ARG A 28 -12.28 6.87 0.67
N LYS A 29 -13.49 6.91 1.26
CA LYS A 29 -14.11 8.15 1.75
C LYS A 29 -13.26 8.83 2.82
N ASN A 30 -12.78 8.08 3.81
CA ASN A 30 -11.94 8.63 4.88
C ASN A 30 -10.59 9.13 4.37
N MET A 31 -9.94 8.40 3.47
CA MET A 31 -8.66 8.78 2.89
C MET A 31 -8.80 9.99 1.96
N SER A 32 -9.86 10.05 1.16
CA SER A 32 -10.20 11.21 0.33
C SER A 32 -10.51 12.46 1.17
N ALA A 33 -11.20 12.33 2.31
CA ALA A 33 -11.42 13.45 3.24
C ALA A 33 -10.10 14.01 3.81
N ARG A 34 -9.05 13.18 3.87
CA ARG A 34 -7.70 13.57 4.30
C ARG A 34 -6.79 14.02 3.15
N GLY A 35 -7.33 14.10 1.92
CA GLY A 35 -6.60 14.53 0.73
C GLY A 35 -5.86 13.43 -0.02
N TYR A 36 -5.99 12.16 0.40
CA TYR A 36 -5.37 11.04 -0.31
C TYR A 36 -6.27 10.51 -1.43
N ARG A 37 -5.67 10.12 -2.54
CA ARG A 37 -6.32 9.41 -3.65
C ARG A 37 -5.78 8.00 -3.73
N MET A 38 -6.63 7.06 -4.11
CA MET A 38 -6.21 5.68 -4.35
C MET A 38 -5.37 5.59 -5.64
N GLU A 39 -4.23 4.92 -5.56
CA GLU A 39 -3.30 4.67 -6.67
C GLU A 39 -3.37 3.17 -7.04
N GLY A 40 -3.78 2.88 -8.28
CA GLY A 40 -3.81 1.53 -8.83
C GLY A 40 -5.03 0.68 -8.48
N THR A 41 -4.92 -0.63 -8.75
CA THR A 41 -5.98 -1.63 -8.56
C THR A 41 -5.71 -2.49 -7.33
N ILE A 42 -6.77 -2.86 -6.60
CA ILE A 42 -6.68 -3.77 -5.45
C ILE A 42 -6.55 -5.19 -5.99
N VAL A 43 -5.39 -5.81 -5.80
CA VAL A 43 -5.12 -7.18 -6.25
C VAL A 43 -4.53 -7.99 -5.10
N PRO A 44 -4.90 -9.28 -4.96
CA PRO A 44 -4.27 -10.15 -4.00
C PRO A 44 -2.83 -10.41 -4.43
N ARG A 45 -1.90 -10.36 -3.48
CA ARG A 45 -0.46 -10.57 -3.71
C ARG A 45 0.14 -11.35 -2.55
N LYS A 46 1.10 -12.21 -2.88
CA LYS A 46 2.07 -12.72 -1.91
C LYS A 46 3.20 -11.71 -1.78
N PHE A 47 3.60 -11.45 -0.55
CA PHE A 47 4.67 -10.51 -0.24
C PHE A 47 5.91 -11.29 0.16
N GLN A 48 7.06 -10.85 -0.33
CA GLN A 48 8.34 -11.42 0.03
C GLN A 48 9.27 -10.31 0.46
N MET A 49 10.07 -10.57 1.49
CA MET A 49 11.15 -9.70 1.92
C MET A 49 12.46 -10.25 1.40
N ILE A 50 13.17 -9.43 0.64
CA ILE A 50 14.52 -9.70 0.19
C ILE A 50 15.46 -8.90 1.09
N SER A 51 16.34 -9.58 1.82
CA SER A 51 17.33 -8.94 2.70
C SER A 51 18.74 -9.42 2.33
N GLY A 52 19.51 -8.56 1.65
CA GLY A 52 20.90 -8.85 1.31
C GLY A 52 21.06 -9.98 0.28
N VAL A 53 21.87 -10.99 0.62
CA VAL A 53 22.27 -12.09 -0.27
C VAL A 53 21.40 -13.34 -0.07
N GLU A 54 20.53 -13.34 0.93
CA GLU A 54 19.65 -14.48 1.22
C GLU A 54 18.45 -14.55 0.27
N ASP A 55 17.90 -15.75 0.09
CA ASP A 55 16.69 -15.98 -0.69
C ASP A 55 15.51 -15.16 -0.18
N ALA A 56 14.60 -14.82 -1.09
CA ALA A 56 13.38 -14.08 -0.76
C ALA A 56 12.56 -14.86 0.27
N LYS A 57 12.32 -14.23 1.43
CA LYS A 57 11.52 -14.83 2.50
C LYS A 57 10.07 -14.41 2.36
N ASP A 58 9.17 -15.38 2.33
CA ASP A 58 7.73 -15.09 2.36
C ASP A 58 7.36 -14.30 3.62
N LEU A 59 6.62 -13.22 3.42
CA LEU A 59 5.96 -12.48 4.47
C LEU A 59 4.56 -13.05 4.70
N PHE A 60 4.04 -12.84 5.92
CA PHE A 60 2.69 -13.25 6.30
C PHE A 60 2.41 -14.74 6.09
N ASP A 61 3.40 -15.60 6.39
CA ASP A 61 3.32 -17.06 6.24
C ASP A 61 3.00 -17.51 4.79
N GLY A 62 3.33 -16.68 3.80
CA GLY A 62 3.06 -16.95 2.39
C GLY A 62 1.57 -16.82 1.99
N LYS A 63 0.74 -16.25 2.88
CA LYS A 63 -0.66 -15.92 2.60
C LYS A 63 -0.76 -14.75 1.64
N GLU A 64 -1.84 -14.73 0.87
CA GLU A 64 -2.18 -13.61 0.00
C GLU A 64 -2.82 -12.49 0.81
N TYR A 65 -2.37 -11.27 0.55
CA TYR A 65 -2.97 -10.05 1.09
C TYR A 65 -3.36 -9.14 -0.06
N TYR A 66 -4.45 -8.43 0.11
CA TYR A 66 -4.79 -7.33 -0.77
C TYR A 66 -4.00 -6.10 -0.36
N ALA A 67 -3.36 -5.45 -1.33
CA ALA A 67 -2.70 -4.17 -1.13
C ALA A 67 -3.45 -3.07 -1.86
N VAL A 68 -3.66 -1.96 -1.15
CA VAL A 68 -4.16 -0.71 -1.72
C VAL A 68 -3.24 0.42 -1.32
N THR A 69 -2.80 1.21 -2.29
CA THR A 69 -1.94 2.37 -2.04
C THR A 69 -2.75 3.65 -2.18
N PHE A 70 -2.53 4.57 -1.26
CA PHE A 70 -3.10 5.89 -1.24
C PHE A 70 -1.97 6.92 -1.30
N VAL A 71 -2.12 7.92 -2.16
CA VAL A 71 -1.12 8.97 -2.39
C VAL A 71 -1.73 10.34 -2.15
N LYS A 72 -0.94 11.26 -1.58
CA LYS A 72 -1.29 12.66 -1.38
C LYS A 72 -0.13 13.54 -1.81
N GLU A 73 -0.44 14.52 -2.65
CA GLU A 73 0.50 15.50 -3.24
C GLU A 73 0.54 16.80 -2.42
#